data_AF-A0A1M5SQC8-F1
#
_entry.id   AF-A0A1M5SQC8-F1
#
_cell.length_a   1.000
_cell.length_b   1.000
_cell.length_c   1.000
_cell.angle_alpha   90.00
_cell.angle_beta   90.00
_cell.angle_gamma   90.00
#
_symmetry.space_group_name_H-M   'P 1'
#
loop_
_entity.id
_entity.type
_entity.pdbx_description
1 polymer ?
#
loop_
_entity_poly.entity_id
_entity_poly.type
_entity_poly.pdbx_seq_one_letter_code
_entity_poly.pdbx_strand_id
1 'polypeptide(L)'
;MNIIEEFNTLKVNEEINLENIITKLKLSMLELKRDIIDIKVNIYFYGKDKYNILHKSLNSEVMIIRDINEYLNKDIETNYRTIDILILSEETVEADFEFELYFNDVIYYDGEMNYLFNISEKIYYSNYDYNYLTNAIEESKSKDVESIVVGNSYPLTGIDASILDLKSVSMALSSQDLYYSYKLAELVINNNENIKRCIIGGGYYLVNHDLSKSKNEDAINRVKNVYYPILKDKHNSETVDIIKIPELKQYIDNKVIRYIFDLNYLDKYFNKLIYKSNKKYFNENMPREENNMLAGISLDNISEDDKYRLGEARASQHNKLLSM
;
A
#
# COMPACT_ATOMS: atom_id res chain seq x y z
N MET A 1 8.91 63.64 23.47
CA MET A 1 8.65 62.84 24.69
C MET A 1 8.86 61.40 24.29
N ASN A 2 9.83 60.73 24.91
CA ASN A 2 10.36 59.43 24.45
C ASN A 2 9.38 58.32 24.86
N ILE A 3 9.14 57.30 24.02
CA ILE A 3 8.25 56.14 24.34
C ILE A 3 8.60 55.50 25.69
N ILE A 4 9.87 55.60 26.08
CA ILE A 4 10.40 55.11 27.36
C ILE A 4 9.91 55.95 28.57
N GLU A 5 9.67 57.26 28.39
CA GLU A 5 9.11 58.12 29.45
C GLU A 5 7.62 57.86 29.68
N GLU A 6 6.86 57.52 28.64
CA GLU A 6 5.47 57.07 28.73
C GLU A 6 5.36 55.73 29.47
N PHE A 7 6.29 54.80 29.21
CA PHE A 7 6.29 53.49 29.87
C PHE A 7 6.62 53.58 31.37
N ASN A 8 7.48 54.52 31.76
CA ASN A 8 7.92 54.70 33.16
C ASN A 8 6.98 55.59 34.00
N THR A 9 6.06 56.33 33.38
CA THR A 9 5.12 57.23 34.08
C THR A 9 3.75 56.61 34.34
N LEU A 10 3.46 55.46 33.72
CA LEU A 10 2.31 54.62 34.08
C LEU A 10 2.58 53.97 35.45
N LYS A 11 2.23 54.69 36.52
CA LYS A 11 1.93 54.06 37.81
C LYS A 11 0.93 52.95 37.54
N VAL A 12 1.41 51.71 37.64
CA VAL A 12 0.60 50.50 37.70
C VAL A 12 -0.34 50.65 38.90
N ASN A 13 -1.54 51.13 38.65
CA ASN A 13 -2.61 51.09 39.61
C ASN A 13 -3.91 50.77 38.88
N GLU A 14 -4.63 49.82 39.49
CA GLU A 14 -5.99 49.36 39.19
C GLU A 14 -6.10 48.24 38.14
N GLU A 15 -6.32 47.03 38.71
CA GLU A 15 -6.85 45.81 38.12
C GLU A 15 -6.63 45.66 36.61
N ILE A 16 -5.53 45.02 36.24
CA ILE A 16 -5.47 44.30 34.97
C ILE A 16 -6.66 43.35 34.99
N ASN A 17 -7.73 43.73 34.30
CA ASN A 17 -8.91 42.90 34.13
C ASN A 17 -8.50 41.75 33.20
N LEU A 18 -7.85 40.76 33.80
CA LEU A 18 -7.33 39.54 33.19
C LEU A 18 -8.43 38.85 32.39
N GLU A 19 -9.68 38.93 32.86
CA GLU A 19 -10.85 38.38 32.18
C GLU A 19 -11.12 39.10 30.85
N ASN A 20 -10.99 40.43 30.81
CA ASN A 20 -11.14 41.23 29.59
C ASN A 20 -9.98 40.99 28.60
N ILE A 21 -8.75 40.83 29.09
CA ILE A 21 -7.59 40.49 28.25
C ILE A 21 -7.73 39.07 27.67
N ILE A 22 -8.10 38.09 28.50
CA ILE A 22 -8.34 36.70 28.06
C ILE A 22 -9.49 36.65 27.04
N THR A 23 -10.54 37.43 27.24
CA THR A 23 -11.69 37.50 26.31
C THR A 23 -11.27 38.10 24.96
N LYS A 24 -10.51 39.21 24.96
CA LYS A 24 -9.96 39.79 23.74
C LYS A 24 -9.03 38.82 23.01
N LEU A 25 -8.15 38.12 23.73
CA LEU A 25 -7.26 37.13 23.14
C LEU A 25 -8.05 35.98 22.50
N LYS A 26 -9.09 35.46 23.17
CA LYS A 26 -9.97 34.42 22.62
C LYS A 26 -10.67 34.88 21.35
N LEU A 27 -11.17 36.12 21.31
CA LEU A 27 -11.80 36.69 20.11
C LEU A 27 -10.80 36.82 18.97
N SER A 28 -9.61 37.37 19.21
CA SER A 28 -8.56 37.46 18.19
C SER A 28 -8.07 36.10 17.70
N MET A 29 -8.01 35.08 18.58
CA MET A 29 -7.69 33.71 18.17
C MET A 29 -8.82 33.05 17.36
N LEU A 30 -10.08 33.36 17.66
CA LEU A 30 -11.23 32.90 16.89
C LEU A 30 -11.32 33.59 15.53
N GLU A 31 -11.00 34.89 15.45
CA GLU A 31 -10.87 35.65 14.20
C GLU A 31 -9.71 35.10 13.37
N LEU A 32 -8.51 34.93 13.96
CA LEU A 32 -7.37 34.30 13.29
C LEU A 32 -7.72 32.89 12.78
N LYS A 33 -8.44 32.09 13.58
CA LYS A 33 -8.90 30.76 13.17
C LYS A 33 -9.86 30.84 11.98
N ARG A 34 -10.79 31.81 11.96
CA ARG A 34 -11.70 32.03 10.84
C ARG A 34 -10.95 32.50 9.59
N ASP A 35 -10.04 33.45 9.74
CA ASP A 35 -9.20 33.96 8.66
C ASP A 35 -8.31 32.87 8.05
N ILE A 36 -7.79 31.94 8.88
CA ILE A 36 -7.05 30.76 8.41
C ILE A 36 -7.97 29.75 7.69
N ILE A 37 -9.23 29.60 8.13
CA ILE A 37 -10.20 28.68 7.50
C ILE A 37 -10.60 29.15 6.09
N ASP A 38 -10.58 30.46 5.84
CA ASP A 38 -10.94 31.05 4.54
C ASP A 38 -9.77 31.12 3.53
N ILE A 39 -8.59 30.55 3.86
CA ILE A 39 -7.46 30.49 2.93
C ILE A 39 -7.75 29.48 1.81
N LYS A 40 -7.77 29.96 0.58
CA LYS A 40 -7.96 29.13 -0.61
C LYS A 40 -6.62 28.53 -1.05
N VAL A 41 -6.54 27.21 -1.13
CA VAL A 41 -5.38 26.51 -1.72
C VAL A 41 -5.65 26.27 -3.20
N ASN A 42 -4.80 26.79 -4.07
CA ASN A 42 -4.81 26.53 -5.50
C ASN A 42 -3.66 25.57 -5.82
N ILE A 43 -3.95 24.52 -6.58
CA ILE A 43 -2.96 23.54 -7.00
C ILE A 43 -2.75 23.67 -8.49
N TYR A 44 -1.49 23.83 -8.89
CA TYR A 44 -1.07 23.91 -10.28
C TYR A 44 -0.24 22.68 -10.64
N PHE A 45 -0.28 22.27 -11.91
CA PHE A 45 0.62 21.26 -12.44
C PHE A 45 1.34 21.80 -13.67
N TYR A 46 2.65 21.60 -13.72
CA TYR A 46 3.49 21.97 -14.87
C TYR A 46 4.38 20.81 -15.30
N GLY A 47 4.40 20.51 -16.59
CA GLY A 47 5.10 19.37 -17.19
C GLY A 47 4.16 18.34 -17.80
N LYS A 48 4.61 17.09 -17.94
CA LYS A 48 3.84 15.97 -18.47
C LYS A 48 3.52 14.97 -17.37
N ASP A 49 2.28 14.52 -17.30
CA ASP A 49 1.88 13.40 -16.42
C ASP A 49 2.43 12.08 -16.98
N LYS A 50 3.71 11.80 -16.70
CA LYS A 50 4.43 10.60 -17.13
C LYS A 50 3.74 9.30 -16.72
N TYR A 51 3.04 9.32 -15.58
CA TYR A 51 2.41 8.15 -14.98
C TYR A 51 0.93 7.98 -15.40
N ASN A 52 0.33 9.00 -16.03
CA ASN A 52 -1.09 9.06 -16.41
C ASN A 52 -2.05 8.84 -15.22
N ILE A 53 -1.68 9.33 -14.04
CA ILE A 53 -2.48 9.19 -12.81
C ILE A 53 -2.81 10.52 -12.12
N LEU A 54 -2.28 11.66 -12.58
CA LEU A 54 -2.36 12.94 -11.87
C LEU A 54 -3.77 13.24 -11.36
N HIS A 55 -4.76 13.30 -12.27
CA HIS A 55 -6.14 13.64 -11.91
C HIS A 55 -6.83 12.62 -10.98
N LYS A 56 -6.34 11.38 -10.93
CA LYS A 56 -6.88 10.33 -10.05
C LYS A 56 -6.16 10.26 -8.71
N SER A 57 -4.91 10.74 -8.67
CA SER A 57 -4.06 10.70 -7.49
C SER A 57 -4.19 11.93 -6.60
N LEU A 58 -5.05 12.89 -6.92
CA LEU A 58 -5.21 14.14 -6.17
C LEU A 58 -6.55 14.20 -5.45
N ASN A 59 -6.56 14.77 -4.24
CA ASN A 59 -7.79 15.03 -3.47
C ASN A 59 -8.54 16.29 -3.93
N SER A 60 -7.90 17.12 -4.75
CA SER A 60 -8.37 18.44 -5.16
C SER A 60 -8.19 18.63 -6.67
N GLU A 61 -8.98 19.54 -7.25
CA GLU A 61 -8.83 19.93 -8.64
C GLU A 61 -7.47 20.60 -8.88
N VAL A 62 -6.86 20.30 -10.02
CA VAL A 62 -5.54 20.80 -10.41
C VAL A 62 -5.64 21.60 -11.70
N MET A 63 -5.01 22.77 -11.71
CA MET A 63 -4.91 23.64 -12.87
C MET A 63 -3.65 23.32 -13.67
N ILE A 64 -3.81 22.90 -14.92
CA ILE A 64 -2.68 22.57 -15.80
C ILE A 64 -2.11 23.85 -16.41
N ILE A 65 -0.84 24.13 -16.13
CA ILE A 65 -0.08 25.22 -16.74
C ILE A 65 0.45 24.72 -18.09
N ARG A 66 0.04 25.39 -19.19
CA ARG A 66 0.51 25.06 -20.55
C ARG A 66 1.72 25.87 -20.96
N ASP A 67 1.76 27.13 -20.56
CA ASP A 67 2.89 28.03 -20.74
C ASP A 67 3.18 28.69 -19.39
N ILE A 68 4.34 28.36 -18.83
CA ILE A 68 4.75 28.87 -17.53
C ILE A 68 5.00 30.38 -17.57
N ASN A 69 5.38 30.93 -18.73
CA ASN A 69 5.68 32.35 -18.87
C ASN A 69 4.46 33.25 -18.61
N GLU A 70 3.24 32.74 -18.82
CA GLU A 70 2.00 33.46 -18.49
C GLU A 70 1.85 33.73 -16.98
N TYR A 71 2.46 32.89 -16.15
CA TYR A 71 2.46 33.03 -14.70
C TYR A 71 3.65 33.86 -14.21
N LEU A 72 4.83 33.67 -14.81
CA LEU A 72 6.05 34.38 -14.42
C LEU A 72 6.00 35.88 -14.72
N ASN A 73 5.23 36.28 -15.74
CA ASN A 73 5.10 37.69 -16.15
C ASN A 73 3.99 38.46 -15.42
N LYS A 74 3.28 37.85 -14.47
CA LYS A 74 2.32 38.56 -13.63
C LYS A 74 3.04 39.31 -12.52
N ASP A 75 2.65 40.57 -12.29
CA ASP A 75 3.05 41.29 -11.08
C ASP A 75 2.66 40.46 -9.86
N ILE A 76 3.64 40.19 -8.99
CA ILE A 76 3.44 39.42 -7.76
C ILE A 76 2.71 40.33 -6.76
N GLU A 77 1.39 40.41 -6.85
CA GLU A 77 0.56 40.92 -5.77
C GLU A 77 0.39 39.81 -4.73
N THR A 78 1.01 39.99 -3.56
CA THR A 78 0.90 39.03 -2.46
C THR A 78 -0.53 39.02 -1.91
N ASN A 79 -1.34 38.05 -2.37
CA ASN A 79 -2.65 37.79 -1.78
C ASN A 79 -2.51 36.82 -0.61
N TYR A 80 -2.52 37.34 0.62
CA TYR A 80 -2.42 36.55 1.85
C TYR A 80 -3.61 35.58 2.09
N ARG A 81 -4.63 35.59 1.24
CA ARG A 81 -5.79 34.67 1.32
C ARG A 81 -5.69 33.48 0.37
N THR A 82 -4.63 33.38 -0.42
CA THR A 82 -4.40 32.25 -1.32
C THR A 82 -3.05 31.60 -1.04
N ILE A 83 -3.03 30.26 -1.12
CA ILE A 83 -1.79 29.47 -1.13
C ILE A 83 -1.74 28.79 -2.49
N ASP A 84 -0.75 29.15 -3.29
CA ASP A 84 -0.50 28.60 -4.61
C ASP A 84 0.60 27.53 -4.50
N ILE A 85 0.25 26.28 -4.76
CA ILE A 85 1.19 25.14 -4.74
C ILE A 85 1.42 24.66 -6.16
N LEU A 86 2.69 24.57 -6.58
CA LEU A 86 3.07 23.98 -7.85
C LEU A 86 3.42 22.51 -7.67
N ILE A 87 2.80 21.64 -8.46
CA ILE A 87 3.25 20.27 -8.71
C ILE A 87 4.05 20.30 -10.01
N LEU A 88 5.36 20.15 -9.93
CA LEU A 88 6.27 20.20 -11.06
C LEU A 88 6.65 18.78 -11.46
N SER A 89 6.46 18.39 -12.72
CA SER A 89 7.09 17.18 -13.26
C SER A 89 8.49 17.53 -13.77
N GLU A 90 9.44 17.51 -12.86
CA GLU A 90 10.80 17.98 -13.04
C GLU A 90 11.60 17.18 -14.07
N GLU A 91 11.25 15.92 -14.35
CA GLU A 91 11.91 15.14 -15.40
C GLU A 91 11.41 15.48 -16.82
N THR A 92 10.31 16.22 -16.93
CA THR A 92 9.64 16.47 -18.22
C THR A 92 9.68 17.93 -18.65
N VAL A 93 10.24 18.78 -17.80
CA VAL A 93 10.39 20.22 -17.99
C VAL A 93 11.87 20.55 -18.04
N GLU A 94 12.29 21.24 -19.11
CA GLU A 94 13.60 21.89 -19.16
C GLU A 94 13.45 23.29 -18.56
N ALA A 95 13.73 23.44 -17.27
CA ALA A 95 13.59 24.71 -16.56
C ALA A 95 14.74 24.94 -15.56
N ASP A 96 15.54 25.98 -15.80
CA ASP A 96 16.47 26.56 -14.82
C ASP A 96 15.82 27.77 -14.13
N PHE A 97 14.61 27.59 -13.59
CA PHE A 97 13.83 28.67 -12.97
C PHE A 97 13.64 28.44 -11.46
N GLU A 98 13.70 29.53 -10.68
CA GLU A 98 13.39 29.54 -9.25
C GLU A 98 11.86 29.67 -9.05
N PHE A 99 11.15 28.54 -9.11
CA PHE A 99 9.69 28.49 -8.96
C PHE A 99 9.21 28.98 -7.58
N GLU A 100 10.06 28.88 -6.57
CA GLU A 100 9.81 29.31 -5.19
C GLU A 100 9.59 30.83 -5.07
N LEU A 101 9.92 31.61 -6.10
CA LEU A 101 9.60 33.04 -6.16
C LEU A 101 8.13 33.32 -6.52
N TYR A 102 7.45 32.36 -7.14
CA TYR A 102 6.12 32.53 -7.74
C TYR A 102 5.05 31.66 -7.08
N PHE A 103 5.46 30.62 -6.36
CA PHE A 103 4.57 29.70 -5.66
C PHE A 103 4.94 29.63 -4.19
N ASN A 104 3.93 29.41 -3.33
CA ASN A 104 4.14 29.28 -1.89
C ASN A 104 4.83 27.96 -1.53
N ASP A 105 4.67 26.93 -2.35
CA ASP A 105 5.33 25.64 -2.20
C ASP A 105 5.49 24.96 -3.57
N VAL A 106 6.52 24.13 -3.71
CA VAL A 106 6.83 23.39 -4.94
C VAL A 106 7.03 21.91 -4.60
N ILE A 107 6.25 21.07 -5.26
CA ILE A 107 6.25 19.63 -5.09
C ILE A 107 6.79 18.99 -6.36
N TYR A 108 7.91 18.29 -6.20
CA TYR A 108 8.60 17.58 -7.28
C TYR A 108 7.90 16.24 -7.54
N TYR A 109 7.05 16.22 -8.57
CA TYR A 109 6.11 15.15 -8.86
C TYR A 109 6.80 13.82 -9.11
N ASP A 110 7.85 13.80 -9.91
CA ASP A 110 8.51 12.54 -10.30
C ASP A 110 9.23 11.92 -9.09
N GLY A 111 9.95 12.76 -8.33
CA GLY A 111 10.58 12.40 -7.06
C GLY A 111 9.58 11.90 -6.00
N GLU A 112 8.46 12.61 -5.82
CA GLU A 112 7.43 12.22 -4.87
C GLU A 112 6.73 10.92 -5.28
N MET A 113 6.41 10.73 -6.57
CA MET A 113 5.82 9.47 -7.04
C MET A 113 6.76 8.29 -6.82
N ASN A 114 8.07 8.47 -7.07
CA ASN A 114 9.07 7.44 -6.81
C ASN A 114 9.20 7.15 -5.30
N TYR A 115 9.20 8.19 -4.45
CA TYR A 115 9.24 8.03 -3.00
C TYR A 115 8.04 7.24 -2.47
N LEU A 116 6.82 7.60 -2.89
CA LEU A 116 5.59 6.92 -2.50
C LEU A 116 5.56 5.47 -3.02
N PHE A 117 6.00 5.24 -4.26
CA PHE A 117 6.12 3.89 -4.83
C PHE A 117 7.07 3.01 -4.00
N ASN A 118 8.26 3.52 -3.65
CA ASN A 118 9.24 2.78 -2.86
C ASN A 118 8.71 2.39 -1.46
N ILE A 119 7.85 3.22 -0.85
CA ILE A 119 7.19 2.87 0.40
C ILE A 119 6.14 1.79 0.17
N SER A 120 5.29 1.95 -0.85
CA SER A 120 4.29 0.94 -1.23
C SER A 120 4.93 -0.41 -1.56
N GLU A 121 6.12 -0.42 -2.17
CA GLU A 121 6.88 -1.64 -2.42
C GLU A 121 7.30 -2.34 -1.12
N LYS A 122 7.85 -1.60 -0.15
CA LYS A 122 8.19 -2.15 1.17
C LYS A 122 6.95 -2.70 1.89
N ILE A 123 5.83 -1.99 1.83
CA ILE A 123 4.55 -2.45 2.39
C ILE A 123 4.11 -3.74 1.69
N TYR A 124 4.18 -3.79 0.37
CA TYR A 124 3.80 -4.94 -0.43
C TYR A 124 4.55 -6.21 0.00
N TYR A 125 5.89 -6.12 0.11
CA TYR A 125 6.73 -7.25 0.49
C TYR A 125 6.71 -7.57 1.99
N SER A 126 6.32 -6.63 2.86
CA SER A 126 6.15 -6.90 4.31
C SER A 126 5.07 -7.96 4.60
N ASN A 127 4.10 -8.13 3.70
CA ASN A 127 3.10 -9.19 3.73
C ASN A 127 2.81 -9.67 2.30
N TYR A 128 3.83 -10.24 1.68
CA TYR A 128 3.81 -10.65 0.27
C TYR A 128 2.62 -11.57 -0.05
N ASP A 129 2.36 -12.58 0.78
CA ASP A 129 1.28 -13.55 0.59
C ASP A 129 -0.09 -12.87 0.52
N TYR A 130 -0.38 -11.94 1.44
CA TYR A 130 -1.63 -11.18 1.45
C TYR A 130 -1.79 -10.32 0.20
N ASN A 131 -0.74 -9.58 -0.17
CA ASN A 131 -0.80 -8.67 -1.30
C ASN A 131 -0.89 -9.42 -2.64
N TYR A 132 -0.11 -10.49 -2.81
CA TYR A 132 -0.23 -11.37 -3.97
C TYR A 132 -1.64 -11.96 -4.08
N LEU A 133 -2.15 -12.55 -2.99
CA LEU A 133 -3.44 -13.24 -3.02
C LEU A 133 -4.60 -12.25 -3.26
N THR A 134 -4.57 -11.08 -2.64
CA THR A 134 -5.57 -10.03 -2.86
C THR A 134 -5.62 -9.61 -4.32
N ASN A 135 -4.46 -9.37 -4.95
CA ASN A 135 -4.42 -9.01 -6.37
C ASN A 135 -4.81 -10.17 -7.30
N ALA A 136 -4.42 -11.40 -6.97
CA ALA A 136 -4.84 -12.58 -7.72
C ALA A 136 -6.36 -12.75 -7.69
N ILE A 137 -7.00 -12.52 -6.54
CA ILE A 137 -8.47 -12.51 -6.43
C ILE A 137 -9.06 -11.39 -7.29
N GLU A 138 -8.50 -10.17 -7.25
CA GLU A 138 -8.99 -9.07 -8.11
C GLU A 138 -8.79 -9.34 -9.60
N GLU A 139 -7.66 -9.92 -10.02
CA GLU A 139 -7.42 -10.32 -11.40
C GLU A 139 -8.42 -11.39 -11.86
N SER A 140 -8.73 -12.34 -10.98
CA SER A 140 -9.66 -13.43 -11.27
C SER A 140 -11.09 -12.97 -11.56
N LYS A 141 -11.45 -11.72 -11.25
CA LYS A 141 -12.74 -11.11 -11.62
C LYS A 141 -12.81 -10.69 -13.08
N SER A 142 -11.69 -10.70 -13.80
CA SER A 142 -11.66 -10.37 -15.22
C SER A 142 -12.46 -11.39 -16.04
N LYS A 143 -13.28 -10.90 -16.98
CA LYS A 143 -14.10 -11.73 -17.88
C LYS A 143 -13.29 -12.64 -18.80
N ASP A 144 -12.00 -12.40 -18.94
CA ASP A 144 -11.13 -13.27 -19.76
C ASP A 144 -10.60 -14.46 -18.95
N VAL A 145 -10.65 -14.42 -17.62
CA VAL A 145 -10.14 -15.52 -16.78
C VAL A 145 -11.18 -16.64 -16.79
N GLU A 146 -10.75 -17.83 -17.17
CA GLU A 146 -11.59 -19.02 -17.35
C GLU A 146 -11.20 -20.15 -16.39
N SER A 147 -10.06 -20.02 -15.72
CA SER A 147 -9.51 -21.08 -14.89
C SER A 147 -8.82 -20.49 -13.67
N ILE A 148 -8.94 -21.19 -12.54
CA ILE A 148 -8.25 -20.83 -11.31
C ILE A 148 -7.47 -22.01 -10.75
N VAL A 149 -6.35 -21.71 -10.10
CA VAL A 149 -5.55 -22.69 -9.37
C VAL A 149 -5.55 -22.29 -7.91
N VAL A 150 -6.02 -23.18 -7.04
CA VAL A 150 -5.96 -23.04 -5.58
C VAL A 150 -5.23 -24.24 -4.99
N GLY A 151 -4.75 -24.09 -3.76
CA GLY A 151 -4.09 -25.17 -3.04
C GLY A 151 -2.78 -24.78 -2.40
N ASN A 152 -2.08 -25.80 -1.92
CA ASN A 152 -0.90 -25.63 -1.07
C ASN A 152 0.38 -25.35 -1.87
N SER A 153 1.55 -25.57 -1.25
CA SER A 153 2.85 -25.37 -1.90
C SER A 153 3.05 -26.21 -3.18
N TYR A 154 2.32 -27.32 -3.35
CA TYR A 154 2.44 -28.20 -4.51
C TYR A 154 1.95 -27.50 -5.79
N PRO A 155 0.71 -27.03 -5.93
CA PRO A 155 0.31 -26.23 -7.09
C PRO A 155 1.05 -24.90 -7.17
N LEU A 156 1.41 -24.26 -6.05
CA LEU A 156 2.20 -23.02 -6.06
C LEU A 156 3.56 -23.20 -6.79
N THR A 157 4.21 -24.34 -6.57
CA THR A 157 5.54 -24.65 -7.15
C THR A 157 5.47 -25.49 -8.42
N GLY A 158 4.43 -26.30 -8.57
CA GLY A 158 4.30 -27.29 -9.64
C GLY A 158 3.49 -26.80 -10.84
N ILE A 159 2.70 -25.74 -10.69
CA ILE A 159 1.83 -25.24 -11.77
C ILE A 159 2.23 -23.80 -12.11
N ASP A 160 2.66 -23.60 -13.34
CA ASP A 160 2.73 -22.27 -13.94
C ASP A 160 1.39 -22.00 -14.64
N ALA A 161 0.61 -21.06 -14.08
CA ALA A 161 -0.71 -20.74 -14.63
C ALA A 161 -0.63 -20.06 -16.02
N SER A 162 0.51 -19.47 -16.38
CA SER A 162 0.68 -18.75 -17.64
C SER A 162 0.80 -19.66 -18.87
N ILE A 163 1.10 -20.94 -18.67
CA ILE A 163 1.23 -21.94 -19.75
C ILE A 163 -0.01 -22.84 -19.88
N LEU A 164 -1.04 -22.63 -19.06
CA LEU A 164 -2.29 -23.37 -19.19
C LEU A 164 -3.08 -22.88 -20.40
N ASP A 165 -3.77 -23.81 -21.08
CA ASP A 165 -4.55 -23.50 -22.30
C ASP A 165 -5.65 -22.44 -22.09
N LEU A 166 -6.18 -22.38 -20.87
CA LEU A 166 -7.15 -21.39 -20.44
C LEU A 166 -6.45 -20.28 -19.68
N LYS A 167 -6.85 -19.03 -19.91
CA LYS A 167 -6.34 -17.89 -19.13
C LYS A 167 -6.64 -18.13 -17.65
N SER A 168 -5.57 -18.32 -16.89
CA SER A 168 -5.62 -18.84 -15.53
C SER A 168 -4.98 -17.90 -14.53
N VAL A 169 -5.57 -17.82 -13.33
CA VAL A 169 -4.97 -17.10 -12.19
C VAL A 169 -4.70 -18.09 -11.06
N SER A 170 -3.49 -18.04 -10.50
CA SER A 170 -3.11 -18.88 -9.36
C SER A 170 -3.27 -18.12 -8.05
N MET A 171 -4.03 -18.69 -7.13
CA MET A 171 -4.21 -18.29 -5.73
C MET A 171 -3.62 -19.32 -4.76
N ALA A 172 -2.81 -20.25 -5.28
CA ALA A 172 -2.11 -21.21 -4.47
C ALA A 172 -1.10 -20.50 -3.55
N LEU A 173 -1.03 -20.92 -2.29
CA LEU A 173 -0.08 -20.40 -1.30
C LEU A 173 0.52 -21.55 -0.49
N SER A 174 1.70 -21.32 0.07
CA SER A 174 2.31 -22.27 1.01
C SER A 174 1.36 -22.58 2.18
N SER A 175 1.32 -23.85 2.58
CA SER A 175 0.50 -24.38 3.69
C SER A 175 -1.02 -24.14 3.60
N GLN A 176 -1.54 -23.65 2.47
CA GLN A 176 -2.99 -23.52 2.26
C GLN A 176 -3.65 -24.91 2.44
N ASP A 177 -4.66 -25.00 3.30
CA ASP A 177 -5.41 -26.24 3.51
C ASP A 177 -6.60 -26.33 2.55
N LEU A 178 -7.33 -27.46 2.60
CA LEU A 178 -8.49 -27.69 1.75
C LEU A 178 -9.59 -26.65 2.01
N TYR A 179 -9.76 -26.23 3.26
CA TYR A 179 -10.81 -25.28 3.66
C TYR A 179 -10.58 -23.91 3.03
N TYR A 180 -9.40 -23.32 3.18
CA TYR A 180 -9.08 -22.03 2.59
C TYR A 180 -9.00 -22.10 1.06
N SER A 181 -8.54 -23.23 0.50
CA SER A 181 -8.61 -23.47 -0.95
C SER A 181 -10.06 -23.42 -1.46
N TYR A 182 -10.96 -24.11 -0.76
CA TYR A 182 -12.40 -24.09 -1.07
C TYR A 182 -12.97 -22.67 -0.96
N LYS A 183 -12.72 -21.95 0.14
CA LYS A 183 -13.23 -20.60 0.34
C LYS A 183 -12.78 -19.61 -0.74
N LEU A 184 -11.52 -19.72 -1.17
CA LEU A 184 -11.00 -18.91 -2.27
C LEU A 184 -11.67 -19.25 -3.61
N ALA A 185 -11.81 -20.54 -3.91
CA ALA A 185 -12.49 -20.99 -5.12
C ALA A 185 -13.96 -20.55 -5.13
N GLU A 186 -14.68 -20.75 -4.02
CA GLU A 186 -16.06 -20.31 -3.82
C GLU A 186 -16.20 -18.80 -4.02
N LEU A 187 -15.32 -18.01 -3.40
CA LEU A 187 -15.31 -16.56 -3.56
C LEU A 187 -15.19 -16.15 -5.03
N VAL A 188 -14.23 -16.71 -5.77
CA VAL A 188 -14.00 -16.32 -7.16
C VAL A 188 -15.12 -16.80 -8.08
N ILE A 189 -15.55 -18.06 -7.95
CA ILE A 189 -16.61 -18.63 -8.79
C ILE A 189 -17.92 -17.85 -8.62
N ASN A 190 -18.24 -17.44 -7.39
CA ASN A 190 -19.45 -16.63 -7.13
C ASN A 190 -19.36 -15.20 -7.69
N ASN A 191 -18.16 -14.70 -8.00
CA ASN A 191 -17.95 -13.35 -8.52
C ASN A 191 -17.53 -13.31 -10.00
N ASN A 192 -17.31 -14.48 -10.63
CA ASN A 192 -16.96 -14.59 -12.03
C ASN A 192 -17.60 -15.85 -12.66
N GLU A 193 -18.69 -15.66 -13.39
CA GLU A 193 -19.41 -16.72 -14.09
C GLU A 193 -18.62 -17.34 -15.26
N ASN A 194 -17.51 -16.72 -15.69
CA ASN A 194 -16.68 -17.22 -16.79
C ASN A 194 -15.72 -18.35 -16.36
N ILE A 195 -15.60 -18.65 -15.06
CA ILE A 195 -14.75 -19.73 -14.57
C ILE A 195 -15.32 -21.09 -15.01
N LYS A 196 -14.56 -21.79 -15.86
CA LYS A 196 -14.86 -23.12 -16.41
C LYS A 196 -14.12 -24.24 -15.70
N ARG A 197 -12.97 -23.92 -15.09
CA ARG A 197 -12.09 -24.91 -14.44
C ARG A 197 -11.57 -24.38 -13.11
N CYS A 198 -11.65 -25.23 -12.08
CA CYS A 198 -10.97 -25.01 -10.81
C CYS A 198 -10.00 -26.17 -10.57
N ILE A 199 -8.70 -25.87 -10.49
CA ILE A 199 -7.66 -26.84 -10.16
C ILE A 199 -7.36 -26.69 -8.67
N ILE A 200 -7.71 -27.71 -7.89
CA ILE A 200 -7.39 -27.78 -6.46
C ILE A 200 -6.19 -28.72 -6.30
N GLY A 201 -5.01 -28.16 -6.08
CA GLY A 201 -3.79 -28.94 -5.88
C GLY A 201 -3.47 -29.14 -4.39
N GLY A 202 -2.95 -30.31 -4.04
CA GLY A 202 -2.50 -30.55 -2.68
C GLY A 202 -1.58 -31.75 -2.55
N GLY A 203 -0.96 -31.85 -1.38
CA GLY A 203 -0.17 -33.02 -0.99
C GLY A 203 -1.06 -34.10 -0.36
N TYR A 204 -0.49 -35.28 -0.14
CA TYR A 204 -1.20 -36.43 0.45
C TYR A 204 -1.79 -36.16 1.84
N TYR A 205 -1.30 -35.15 2.57
CA TYR A 205 -1.80 -34.74 3.89
C TYR A 205 -3.00 -33.79 3.84
N LEU A 206 -3.45 -33.35 2.65
CA LEU A 206 -4.45 -32.30 2.47
C LEU A 206 -5.75 -32.54 3.25
N VAL A 207 -6.22 -33.79 3.30
CA VAL A 207 -7.51 -34.15 3.93
C VAL A 207 -7.48 -34.19 5.45
N ASN A 208 -6.29 -34.33 6.05
CA ASN A 208 -6.10 -34.45 7.50
C ASN A 208 -5.43 -33.21 8.11
N HIS A 209 -5.31 -32.13 7.33
CA HIS A 209 -4.63 -30.92 7.75
C HIS A 209 -5.60 -29.74 7.83
N ASP A 210 -5.74 -29.18 9.03
CA ASP A 210 -6.46 -27.94 9.30
C ASP A 210 -5.45 -26.87 9.70
N LEU A 211 -5.21 -25.91 8.80
CA LEU A 211 -4.26 -24.82 9.02
C LEU A 211 -4.66 -23.98 10.24
N SER A 212 -5.97 -23.81 10.47
CA SER A 212 -6.49 -22.97 11.55
C SER A 212 -6.33 -23.56 12.94
N LYS A 213 -6.11 -24.87 13.04
CA LYS A 213 -5.80 -25.57 14.31
C LYS A 213 -4.30 -25.71 14.58
N SER A 214 -3.46 -25.31 13.64
CA SER A 214 -2.01 -25.42 13.80
C SER A 214 -1.53 -24.53 14.94
N LYS A 215 -0.64 -25.08 15.77
CA LYS A 215 0.04 -24.34 16.86
C LYS A 215 1.37 -23.71 16.41
N ASN A 216 1.76 -23.94 15.16
CA ASN A 216 2.97 -23.34 14.59
C ASN A 216 2.71 -21.85 14.31
N GLU A 217 3.67 -21.01 14.70
CA GLU A 217 3.56 -19.55 14.60
C GLU A 217 3.35 -19.07 13.16
N ASP A 218 4.03 -19.66 12.17
CA ASP A 218 3.85 -19.29 10.76
C ASP A 218 2.44 -19.60 10.27
N ALA A 219 1.88 -20.74 10.68
CA ALA A 219 0.50 -21.12 10.34
C ALA A 219 -0.52 -20.19 10.99
N ILE A 220 -0.33 -19.85 12.27
CA ILE A 220 -1.17 -18.88 12.98
C ILE A 220 -1.10 -17.52 12.27
N ASN A 221 0.12 -17.03 12.00
CA ASN A 221 0.35 -15.77 11.30
C ASN A 221 -0.26 -15.76 9.89
N ARG A 222 -0.25 -16.89 9.17
CA ARG A 222 -0.88 -16.99 7.85
C ARG A 222 -2.40 -16.85 7.93
N VAL A 223 -3.06 -17.51 8.88
CA VAL A 223 -4.50 -17.32 9.11
C VAL A 223 -4.80 -15.88 9.50
N LYS A 224 -4.01 -15.34 10.44
CA LYS A 224 -4.17 -14.00 10.99
C LYS A 224 -3.96 -12.90 9.94
N ASN A 225 -2.84 -12.94 9.22
CA ASN A 225 -2.36 -11.84 8.36
C ASN A 225 -2.75 -11.97 6.88
N VAL A 226 -3.22 -13.15 6.45
CA VAL A 226 -3.55 -13.41 5.03
C VAL A 226 -5.02 -13.77 4.88
N TYR A 227 -5.45 -14.92 5.42
CA TYR A 227 -6.78 -15.45 5.13
C TYR A 227 -7.91 -14.69 5.81
N TYR A 228 -7.78 -14.42 7.12
CA TYR A 228 -8.84 -13.71 7.85
C TYR A 228 -9.12 -12.29 7.31
N PRO A 229 -8.11 -11.47 6.97
CA PRO A 229 -8.34 -10.15 6.38
C PRO A 229 -9.10 -10.21 5.04
N ILE A 230 -8.86 -11.24 4.23
CA ILE A 230 -9.47 -11.43 2.90
C ILE A 230 -10.87 -12.05 3.01
N LEU A 231 -10.98 -13.18 3.70
CA LEU A 231 -12.20 -14.01 3.74
C LEU A 231 -13.14 -13.64 4.89
N LYS A 232 -12.66 -12.88 5.88
CA LYS A 232 -13.36 -12.59 7.16
C LYS A 232 -13.81 -13.86 7.89
N ASP A 233 -13.07 -14.95 7.68
CA ASP A 233 -13.34 -16.25 8.23
C ASP A 233 -12.06 -16.83 8.82
N LYS A 234 -12.11 -17.19 10.11
CA LYS A 234 -10.98 -17.74 10.86
C LYS A 234 -11.03 -19.27 10.98
N HIS A 235 -12.07 -19.89 10.42
CA HIS A 235 -12.37 -21.30 10.57
C HIS A 235 -12.35 -21.75 12.05
N ASN A 236 -11.51 -22.73 12.39
CA ASN A 236 -11.38 -23.27 13.75
C ASN A 236 -10.31 -22.57 14.60
N SER A 237 -9.75 -21.44 14.14
CA SER A 237 -8.77 -20.71 14.92
C SER A 237 -9.43 -19.97 16.09
N GLU A 238 -8.90 -20.21 17.29
CA GLU A 238 -9.32 -19.53 18.51
C GLU A 238 -8.68 -18.13 18.61
N THR A 239 -7.51 -17.92 17.99
CA THR A 239 -6.64 -16.76 18.16
C THR A 239 -6.48 -15.95 16.88
N VAL A 240 -7.55 -15.25 16.47
CA VAL A 240 -7.47 -14.27 15.37
C VAL A 240 -8.05 -12.95 15.82
N ASP A 241 -7.15 -12.01 16.12
CA ASP A 241 -7.51 -10.62 16.35
C ASP A 241 -7.65 -9.88 15.02
N ILE A 242 -8.42 -8.78 15.02
CA ILE A 242 -8.49 -7.87 13.88
C ILE A 242 -7.11 -7.22 13.70
N ILE A 243 -6.47 -7.48 12.58
CA ILE A 243 -5.22 -6.85 12.20
C ILE A 243 -5.50 -5.68 11.27
N LYS A 244 -4.82 -4.57 11.55
CA LYS A 244 -4.71 -3.47 10.60
C LYS A 244 -3.64 -3.81 9.57
N ILE A 245 -4.04 -3.93 8.31
CA ILE A 245 -3.09 -4.04 7.21
C ILE A 245 -2.34 -2.72 7.09
N PRO A 246 -1.00 -2.72 6.94
CA PRO A 246 -0.24 -1.50 6.72
C PRO A 246 -0.69 -0.84 5.41
N GLU A 247 -0.88 0.48 5.44
CA GLU A 247 -1.32 1.29 4.30
C GLU A 247 -0.35 2.44 4.12
N LEU A 248 -0.15 2.90 2.88
CA LEU A 248 0.78 3.99 2.54
C LEU A 248 0.66 5.19 3.48
N LYS A 249 -0.57 5.64 3.76
CA LYS A 249 -0.88 6.79 4.63
C LYS A 249 -0.28 6.72 6.04
N GLN A 250 0.01 5.52 6.54
CA GLN A 250 0.59 5.31 7.88
C GLN A 250 2.10 5.63 7.93
N TYR A 251 2.76 5.67 6.76
CA TYR A 251 4.20 5.90 6.61
C TYR A 251 4.52 7.30 6.07
N ILE A 252 3.50 8.10 5.75
CA ILE A 252 3.66 9.46 5.25
C ILE A 252 3.35 10.45 6.36
N ASP A 253 4.39 11.13 6.86
CA ASP A 253 4.26 12.18 7.88
C ASP A 253 4.03 13.57 7.28
N ASN A 254 4.36 13.76 5.99
CA ASN A 254 4.20 15.03 5.31
C ASN A 254 2.70 15.39 5.15
N LYS A 255 2.25 16.42 5.86
CA LYS A 255 0.85 16.89 5.85
C LYS A 255 0.43 17.48 4.50
N VAL A 256 1.35 18.11 3.78
CA VAL A 256 1.08 18.70 2.46
C VAL A 256 0.81 17.57 1.45
N ILE A 257 1.68 16.56 1.42
CA ILE A 257 1.48 15.36 0.57
C ILE A 257 0.15 14.67 0.89
N ARG A 258 -0.18 14.50 2.18
CA ARG A 258 -1.46 13.90 2.60
C ARG A 258 -2.69 14.75 2.24
N TYR A 259 -2.53 16.06 2.17
CA TYR A 259 -3.59 16.99 1.77
C TYR A 259 -3.81 16.92 0.26
N ILE A 260 -2.72 16.91 -0.51
CA ILE A 260 -2.75 17.01 -1.98
C ILE A 260 -3.08 15.67 -2.62
N PHE A 261 -2.42 14.59 -2.20
CA PHE A 261 -2.53 13.29 -2.85
C PHE A 261 -3.55 12.37 -2.17
N ASP A 262 -4.34 11.66 -2.98
CA ASP A 262 -5.16 10.53 -2.54
C ASP A 262 -4.25 9.32 -2.31
N LEU A 263 -3.73 9.22 -1.07
CA LEU A 263 -2.88 8.10 -0.68
C LEU A 263 -3.59 6.75 -0.70
N ASN A 264 -4.92 6.69 -0.62
CA ASN A 264 -5.64 5.42 -0.71
C ASN A 264 -5.71 4.94 -2.16
N TYR A 265 -5.93 5.86 -3.11
CA TYR A 265 -5.83 5.55 -4.53
C TYR A 265 -4.42 5.12 -4.91
N LEU A 266 -3.41 5.88 -4.49
CA LEU A 266 -2.01 5.59 -4.79
C LEU A 266 -1.56 4.24 -4.22
N ASP A 267 -1.95 3.92 -2.98
CA ASP A 267 -1.62 2.63 -2.37
C ASP A 267 -2.16 1.46 -3.21
N LYS A 268 -3.44 1.52 -3.60
CA LYS A 268 -4.06 0.51 -4.48
C LYS A 268 -3.42 0.46 -5.86
N TYR A 269 -3.10 1.61 -6.43
CA TYR A 269 -2.50 1.71 -7.76
C TYR A 269 -1.10 1.09 -7.78
N PHE A 270 -0.23 1.46 -6.84
CA PHE A 270 1.13 0.93 -6.75
C PHE A 270 1.14 -0.54 -6.38
N ASN A 271 0.30 -0.97 -5.44
CA ASN A 271 0.15 -2.38 -5.08
C ASN A 271 -0.20 -3.25 -6.31
N LYS A 272 -1.13 -2.79 -7.14
CA LYS A 272 -1.50 -3.44 -8.40
C LYS A 272 -0.38 -3.38 -9.46
N LEU A 273 0.37 -2.28 -9.50
CA LEU A 273 1.51 -2.12 -10.42
C LEU A 273 2.62 -3.13 -10.09
N ILE A 274 2.97 -3.28 -8.81
CA ILE A 274 3.95 -4.26 -8.30
C ILE A 274 3.51 -5.68 -8.63
N TYR A 275 2.23 -6.01 -8.39
CA TYR A 275 1.71 -7.32 -8.74
C TYR A 275 1.86 -7.63 -10.25
N LYS A 276 1.51 -6.67 -11.11
CA LYS A 276 1.62 -6.82 -12.57
C LYS A 276 3.06 -6.91 -13.05
N SER A 277 3.99 -6.16 -12.45
CA SER A 277 5.41 -6.21 -12.82
C SER A 277 6.03 -7.56 -12.47
N ASN A 278 5.62 -8.15 -11.33
CA ASN A 278 6.06 -9.47 -10.89
C ASN A 278 5.57 -10.62 -11.79
N LYS A 279 4.41 -10.48 -12.45
CA LYS A 279 3.74 -11.45 -13.34
C LYS A 279 3.28 -12.76 -12.67
N LYS A 280 4.01 -13.27 -11.67
CA LYS A 280 3.77 -14.53 -10.96
C LYS A 280 4.29 -14.47 -9.52
N TYR A 281 3.86 -15.42 -8.70
CA TYR A 281 4.27 -15.50 -7.29
C TYR A 281 5.78 -15.62 -7.11
N PHE A 282 6.47 -16.48 -7.86
CA PHE A 282 7.93 -16.54 -7.84
C PHE A 282 8.50 -15.63 -8.94
N ASN A 283 9.23 -14.60 -8.55
CA ASN A 283 9.78 -13.58 -9.43
C ASN A 283 11.19 -13.16 -8.96
N GLU A 284 11.79 -12.16 -9.61
CA GLU A 284 13.14 -11.70 -9.29
C GLU A 284 13.29 -11.20 -7.85
N ASN A 285 12.22 -10.63 -7.27
CA ASN A 285 12.20 -10.15 -5.88
C ASN A 285 11.77 -11.24 -4.87
N MET A 286 11.20 -12.35 -5.34
CA MET A 286 10.78 -13.50 -4.53
C MET A 286 11.19 -14.80 -5.25
N PRO A 287 12.50 -15.06 -5.38
CA PRO A 287 12.99 -16.20 -6.13
C PRO A 287 12.63 -17.52 -5.43
N ARG A 288 12.40 -18.56 -6.23
CA ARG A 288 11.98 -19.87 -5.72
C ARG A 288 13.06 -20.51 -4.85
N GLU A 289 14.32 -20.33 -5.24
CA GLU A 289 15.49 -20.92 -4.63
C GLU A 289 15.67 -20.42 -3.20
N GLU A 290 15.48 -19.12 -2.97
CA GLU A 290 15.58 -18.53 -1.63
C GLU A 290 14.38 -18.88 -0.75
N ASN A 291 13.22 -19.16 -1.37
CA ASN A 291 11.99 -19.54 -0.68
C ASN A 291 11.83 -21.07 -0.53
N ASN A 292 12.90 -21.84 -0.68
CA ASN A 292 12.90 -23.29 -0.47
C ASN A 292 13.29 -23.67 0.97
N MET A 293 13.05 -24.92 1.38
CA MET A 293 13.40 -25.40 2.73
C MET A 293 14.90 -25.41 3.03
N LEU A 294 15.74 -25.23 2.01
CA LEU A 294 17.20 -25.23 2.08
C LEU A 294 17.80 -23.82 1.96
N ALA A 295 16.96 -22.78 2.00
CA ALA A 295 17.34 -21.37 2.00
C ALA A 295 18.40 -21.01 0.93
N GLY A 296 18.09 -21.27 -0.35
CA GLY A 296 18.96 -20.90 -1.48
C GLY A 296 19.87 -22.02 -1.97
N ILE A 297 19.90 -23.18 -1.30
CA ILE A 297 20.70 -24.33 -1.75
C ILE A 297 19.83 -25.25 -2.63
N SER A 298 20.32 -25.59 -3.83
CA SER A 298 19.68 -26.60 -4.67
C SER A 298 19.87 -27.99 -4.08
N LEU A 299 18.86 -28.86 -4.24
CA LEU A 299 19.01 -30.28 -3.90
C LEU A 299 20.18 -30.93 -4.63
N ASP A 300 20.49 -30.51 -5.86
CA ASP A 300 21.62 -31.05 -6.63
C ASP A 300 22.99 -30.71 -6.01
N ASN A 301 23.04 -29.69 -5.15
CA ASN A 301 24.27 -29.17 -4.56
C ASN A 301 24.54 -29.71 -3.15
N ILE A 302 23.72 -30.64 -2.64
CA ILE A 302 23.94 -31.28 -1.34
C ILE A 302 24.32 -32.76 -1.50
N SER A 303 24.97 -33.32 -0.48
CA SER A 303 25.39 -34.72 -0.45
C SER A 303 24.19 -35.67 -0.51
N GLU A 304 24.38 -36.89 -1.04
CA GLU A 304 23.32 -37.91 -1.02
C GLU A 304 22.87 -38.24 0.42
N ASP A 305 23.81 -38.31 1.37
CA ASP A 305 23.49 -38.54 2.78
C ASP A 305 22.59 -37.43 3.35
N ASP A 306 22.85 -36.17 3.00
CA ASP A 306 21.98 -35.05 3.38
C ASP A 306 20.62 -35.12 2.71
N LYS A 307 20.54 -35.51 1.43
CA LYS A 307 19.25 -35.73 0.74
C LYS A 307 18.42 -36.78 1.46
N TYR A 308 19.01 -37.92 1.83
CA TYR A 308 18.35 -38.97 2.59
C TYR A 308 17.88 -38.47 3.96
N ARG A 309 18.75 -37.82 4.72
CA ARG A 309 18.42 -37.26 6.04
C ARG A 309 17.29 -36.25 5.98
N LEU A 310 17.31 -35.33 5.01
CA LEU A 310 16.26 -34.33 4.80
C LEU A 310 14.94 -34.98 4.37
N GLY A 311 15.01 -35.99 3.49
CA GLY A 311 13.85 -36.78 3.07
C GLY A 311 13.19 -37.50 4.25
N GLU A 312 13.97 -38.17 5.09
CA GLU A 312 13.48 -38.86 6.29
C GLU A 312 12.88 -37.89 7.30
N ALA A 313 13.55 -36.75 7.55
CA ALA A 313 13.04 -35.70 8.41
C ALA A 313 11.70 -35.14 7.90
N ARG A 314 11.58 -34.90 6.58
CA ARG A 314 10.35 -34.39 5.96
C ARG A 314 9.21 -35.40 6.01
N ALA A 315 9.47 -36.66 5.69
CA ALA A 315 8.50 -37.74 5.80
C ALA A 315 8.01 -37.91 7.24
N SER A 316 8.92 -37.86 8.21
CA SER A 316 8.59 -37.94 9.64
C SER A 316 7.72 -36.77 10.11
N GLN A 317 7.98 -35.55 9.63
CA GLN A 317 7.14 -34.38 9.92
C GLN A 317 5.71 -34.57 9.41
N HIS A 318 5.55 -35.06 8.17
CA HIS A 318 4.24 -35.26 7.57
C HIS A 318 3.48 -36.45 8.18
N ASN A 319 4.15 -37.53 8.55
CA ASN A 319 3.50 -38.66 9.23
C ASN A 319 2.87 -38.25 10.57
N LYS A 320 3.46 -37.28 11.28
CA LYS A 320 2.87 -36.72 12.51
C LYS A 320 1.55 -35.98 12.26
N LEU A 321 1.35 -35.43 11.06
CA LEU A 321 0.09 -34.80 10.67
C LEU A 321 -1.02 -35.82 10.41
N LEU A 322 -0.65 -37.06 10.06
CA LEU A 322 -1.60 -38.16 9.81
C LEU A 322 -1.95 -38.97 11.06
N SER A 323 -1.20 -38.79 12.15
CA SER A 323 -1.38 -39.51 13.42
C SER A 323 -2.12 -38.72 14.49
N MET A 324 -2.64 -37.54 14.15
CA MET A 324 -3.61 -36.79 14.98
C MET A 324 -5.03 -37.17 14.58
#